data_AF-X0P9H9-F1
#
_entry.id   AF-X0P9H9-F1
#
_cell.length_a   1.000
_cell.length_b   1.000
_cell.length_c   1.000
_cell.angle_alpha   90.00
_cell.angle_beta   90.00
_cell.angle_gamma   90.00
#
_symmetry.space_group_name_H-M   'P 1'
#
loop_
_entity.id
_entity.type
_entity.pdbx_description
1 polymer ?
#
loop_
_entity_poly.entity_id
_entity_poly.type
_entity_poly.pdbx_seq_one_letter_code
_entity_poly.pdbx_strand_id
1 'polypeptide(L)'
;MNDNYAYPLLEGLSDREVVVLVTFFQKVEEAYEKPDGVDRETFNHAYQQFRDVIPSKMEQKQLEKQFKERSGYDVYQVIKHAKQVDKNLKMNEA
;
A
#
# COMPACT_ATOMS: atom_id res chain seq x y z
N MET A 1 -0.27 -9.49 -15.22
CA MET A 1 0.59 -9.04 -14.10
C MET A 1 1.59 -10.14 -13.81
N ASN A 2 2.84 -9.80 -13.49
CA ASN A 2 3.87 -10.81 -13.22
C ASN A 2 3.60 -11.40 -11.82
N ASP A 3 3.25 -12.68 -11.74
CA ASP A 3 2.93 -13.40 -10.49
C ASP A 3 4.12 -13.62 -9.53
N ASN A 4 5.23 -12.90 -9.71
CA ASN A 4 6.48 -13.11 -8.95
C ASN A 4 7.18 -11.79 -8.64
N TYR A 5 6.58 -10.97 -7.79
CA TYR A 5 7.32 -9.88 -7.14
C TYR A 5 7.29 -10.04 -5.62
N ALA A 6 8.43 -9.78 -5.00
CA ALA A 6 8.55 -9.77 -3.55
C ALA A 6 8.19 -8.38 -3.01
N TYR A 7 7.44 -8.34 -1.89
CA TYR A 7 7.24 -7.10 -1.15
C TYR A 7 8.59 -6.50 -0.73
N PRO A 8 8.76 -5.17 -0.79
CA PRO A 8 9.93 -4.54 -0.21
C PRO A 8 9.87 -4.68 1.32
N LEU A 9 10.96 -5.12 1.93
CA LEU A 9 11.08 -5.30 3.37
C LEU A 9 12.25 -4.46 3.89
N LEU A 10 12.14 -3.98 5.14
CA LEU A 10 13.25 -3.40 5.90
C LEU A 10 13.84 -4.46 6.82
N GLU A 11 15.16 -4.44 6.97
CA GLU A 11 15.84 -5.26 7.96
C GLU A 11 15.42 -4.82 9.37
N GLY A 12 15.22 -5.79 10.27
CA GLY A 12 14.88 -5.53 11.67
C GLY A 12 13.39 -5.47 12.02
N LEU A 13 12.48 -5.64 11.05
CA LEU A 13 11.06 -5.79 11.34
C LEU A 13 10.76 -7.16 11.97
N SER A 14 9.92 -7.17 13.00
CA SER A 14 9.33 -8.40 13.54
C SER A 14 8.28 -8.98 12.58
N ASP A 15 7.94 -10.26 12.76
CA ASP A 15 6.92 -10.93 11.94
C ASP A 15 5.59 -10.16 11.90
N ARG A 16 5.20 -9.55 13.02
CA ARG A 16 3.96 -8.76 13.12
C ARG A 16 4.03 -7.48 12.30
N GLU A 17 5.18 -6.82 12.30
CA GLU A 17 5.42 -5.60 11.53
C GLU A 17 5.51 -5.90 10.03
N VAL A 18 6.08 -7.05 9.66
CA VAL A 18 6.06 -7.53 8.28
C VAL A 18 4.62 -7.76 7.80
N VAL A 19 3.76 -8.36 8.64
CA VAL A 19 2.33 -8.53 8.30
C VAL A 19 1.65 -7.18 8.07
N VAL A 20 1.92 -6.17 8.90
CA VAL A 20 1.38 -4.80 8.72
C VAL A 20 1.83 -4.21 7.38
N LEU A 21 3.12 -4.33 7.05
CA LEU A 21 3.70 -3.81 5.81
C LEU A 21 3.07 -4.46 4.58
N VAL A 22 3.00 -5.80 4.57
CA VAL A 22 2.38 -6.57 3.48
C VAL A 22 0.90 -6.22 3.35
N THR A 23 0.18 -6.13 4.47
CA THR A 23 -1.25 -5.79 4.47
C THR A 23 -1.49 -4.43 3.81
N PHE A 24 -0.66 -3.42 4.11
CA PHE A 24 -0.80 -2.11 3.49
C PHE A 24 -0.64 -2.17 1.96
N PHE A 25 0.39 -2.86 1.46
CA PHE A 25 0.59 -2.98 0.02
C PHE A 25 -0.49 -3.82 -0.67
N GLN A 26 -1.01 -4.87 -0.03
CA GLN A 26 -2.19 -5.59 -0.52
C GLN A 26 -3.39 -4.65 -0.66
N LYS A 27 -3.61 -3.71 0.26
CA LYS A 27 -4.70 -2.72 0.12
C LYS A 27 -4.47 -1.74 -1.03
N VAL A 28 -3.22 -1.48 -1.42
CA VAL A 28 -2.90 -0.74 -2.64
C VAL A 28 -3.26 -1.56 -3.87
N GLU A 29 -2.88 -2.84 -3.93
CA GLU A 29 -3.22 -3.76 -5.04
C GLU A 29 -4.75 -3.87 -5.20
N GLU A 30 -5.47 -4.08 -4.09
CA GLU A 30 -6.92 -4.17 -4.07
C GLU A 30 -7.60 -2.92 -4.64
N ALA A 31 -7.02 -1.73 -4.43
CA ALA A 31 -7.55 -0.48 -5.00
C ALA A 31 -7.48 -0.45 -6.54
N TYR A 32 -6.53 -1.15 -7.15
CA TYR A 32 -6.38 -1.27 -8.60
C TYR A 32 -7.09 -2.50 -9.18
N GLU A 33 -7.04 -3.64 -8.49
CA GLU A 33 -7.44 -4.94 -9.04
C GLU A 33 -8.89 -5.30 -8.74
N LYS A 34 -9.45 -4.89 -7.59
CA LYS A 34 -10.82 -5.27 -7.24
C LYS A 34 -11.83 -4.50 -8.11
N PRO A 35 -12.86 -5.16 -8.66
CA PRO A 35 -13.92 -4.50 -9.41
C PRO A 35 -14.59 -3.35 -8.66
N ASP A 36 -14.72 -3.47 -7.33
CA ASP A 36 -15.33 -2.44 -6.47
C ASP A 36 -14.28 -1.59 -5.72
N GLY A 37 -12.98 -1.80 -5.98
CA GLY A 37 -11.87 -1.23 -5.24
C GLY A 37 -11.78 -1.76 -3.80
N VAL A 38 -11.16 -0.96 -2.93
CA VAL A 38 -11.02 -1.24 -1.49
C VAL A 38 -11.87 -0.27 -0.68
N ASP A 39 -12.45 -0.74 0.43
CA ASP A 39 -13.10 0.17 1.39
C ASP A 39 -12.09 1.20 1.94
N ARG A 40 -12.44 2.49 1.88
CA ARG A 40 -11.53 3.59 2.22
C ARG A 40 -11.15 3.58 3.70
N GLU A 41 -12.07 3.25 4.60
CA GLU A 41 -11.76 3.20 6.03
C GLU A 41 -10.75 2.10 6.34
N THR A 42 -10.95 0.93 5.73
CA THR A 42 -10.03 -0.21 5.81
C THR A 42 -8.65 0.14 5.24
N PHE A 43 -8.59 0.83 4.08
CA PHE A 43 -7.32 1.31 3.52
C PHE A 43 -6.63 2.31 4.46
N ASN A 44 -7.36 3.30 4.99
CA ASN A 44 -6.81 4.31 5.88
C ASN A 44 -6.29 3.71 7.18
N HIS A 45 -6.96 2.69 7.73
CA HIS A 45 -6.49 1.97 8.89
C HIS A 45 -5.16 1.24 8.61
N ALA A 46 -5.07 0.49 7.50
CA ALA A 46 -3.84 -0.15 7.09
C ALA A 46 -2.69 0.85 6.85
N TYR A 47 -3.00 2.00 6.22
CA TYR A 47 -2.03 3.07 6.00
C TYR A 47 -1.54 3.71 7.31
N GLN A 48 -2.42 3.87 8.30
CA GLN A 48 -2.02 4.37 9.62
C GLN A 48 -1.07 3.37 10.30
N GLN A 49 -1.42 2.09 10.34
CA GLN A 49 -0.58 1.06 10.94
C GLN A 49 0.80 0.98 10.26
N PHE A 50 0.85 1.06 8.93
CA PHE A 50 2.10 1.14 8.17
C PHE A 50 2.97 2.32 8.62
N ARG A 51 2.38 3.50 8.80
CA ARG A 51 3.10 4.71 9.26
C ARG A 51 3.57 4.62 10.71
N ASP A 52 2.85 3.90 11.55
CA ASP A 52 3.24 3.68 12.94
C ASP A 52 4.42 2.69 13.03
N VAL A 53 4.42 1.65 12.19
CA VAL A 53 5.52 0.67 12.07
C VAL A 53 6.75 1.29 11.42
N ILE A 54 6.58 2.08 10.36
CA ILE A 54 7.68 2.76 9.64
C ILE A 54 7.54 4.27 9.84
N PRO A 55 8.00 4.86 10.96
CA PRO A 55 7.81 6.29 11.25
C PRO A 55 8.65 7.21 10.35
N SER A 56 9.75 6.70 9.79
CA SER A 56 10.63 7.47 8.90
C SER A 56 9.99 7.69 7.54
N LYS A 57 9.72 8.97 7.21
CA LYS A 57 9.20 9.36 5.88
C LYS A 57 10.12 8.96 4.73
N MET A 58 11.43 8.89 4.97
CA MET A 58 12.40 8.52 3.93
C MET A 58 12.25 7.02 3.60
N GLU A 59 12.16 6.19 4.64
CA GLU A 59 11.95 4.74 4.50
C GLU A 59 10.60 4.42 3.87
N GLN A 60 9.52 5.11 4.30
CA GLN A 60 8.20 4.99 3.65
C GLN A 60 8.30 5.22 2.13
N LYS A 61 8.90 6.33 1.71
CA LYS A 61 9.09 6.65 0.28
C LYS A 61 9.94 5.63 -0.45
N GLN A 62 10.97 5.08 0.21
CA GLN A 62 11.83 4.06 -0.39
C GLN A 62 11.05 2.75 -0.61
N LEU A 63 10.22 2.36 0.36
CA LEU A 63 9.35 1.19 0.25
C LEU A 63 8.27 1.39 -0.82
N GLU A 64 7.60 2.54 -0.83
CA GLU A 64 6.60 2.90 -1.85
C GLU A 64 7.21 2.86 -3.26
N LYS A 65 8.41 3.43 -3.43
CA LYS A 65 9.12 3.41 -4.72
C LYS A 65 9.47 1.98 -5.14
N GLN A 66 10.07 1.18 -4.26
CA GLN A 66 10.42 -0.20 -4.57
C GLN A 66 9.18 -1.04 -4.89
N PHE A 67 8.08 -0.82 -4.17
CA PHE A 67 6.82 -1.49 -4.43
C PHE A 67 6.34 -1.15 -5.85
N LYS A 68 6.26 0.14 -6.19
CA LYS A 68 5.86 0.58 -7.54
C LYS A 68 6.75 0.01 -8.64
N GLU A 69 8.08 0.00 -8.45
CA GLU A 69 9.02 -0.56 -9.44
C GLU A 69 8.80 -2.05 -9.68
N ARG A 70 8.33 -2.78 -8.66
CA ARG A 70 8.13 -4.24 -8.70
C ARG A 70 6.73 -4.64 -9.16
N SER A 71 5.69 -3.95 -8.68
CA SER A 71 4.27 -4.29 -8.92
C SER A 71 3.65 -3.48 -10.05
N GLY A 72 4.18 -2.28 -10.34
CA GLY A 72 3.58 -1.28 -11.21
C GLY A 72 2.60 -0.34 -10.50
N TYR A 73 2.17 -0.63 -9.27
CA TYR A 73 1.14 0.15 -8.58
C TYR A 73 1.68 1.41 -7.90
N ASP A 74 1.05 2.55 -8.17
CA ASP A 74 1.44 3.84 -7.60
C ASP A 74 0.76 4.09 -6.24
N VAL A 75 1.46 3.75 -5.16
CA VAL A 75 1.00 3.95 -3.78
C VAL A 75 0.61 5.40 -3.49
N TYR A 76 1.36 6.36 -4.03
CA TYR A 76 1.11 7.77 -3.78
C TYR A 76 -0.21 8.23 -4.40
N GLN A 77 -0.54 7.75 -5.61
CA GLN A 77 -1.83 8.04 -6.23
C GLN A 77 -2.99 7.46 -5.42
N VAL A 78 -2.85 6.25 -4.89
CA VAL A 78 -3.85 5.63 -4.00
C VAL A 78 -4.06 6.46 -2.73
N ILE A 79 -2.98 6.84 -2.04
CA ILE A 79 -3.06 7.70 -0.84
C ILE A 79 -3.69 9.06 -1.16
N LYS A 80 -3.35 9.66 -2.31
CA LYS A 80 -3.91 10.93 -2.74
C LYS A 80 -5.42 10.80 -3.02
N HIS A 81 -5.82 9.75 -3.72
CA HIS A 81 -7.21 9.53 -4.08
C HIS A 81 -8.07 9.15 -2.85
N ALA A 82 -7.51 8.44 -1.87
CA ALA A 82 -8.16 8.14 -0.59
C ALA A 82 -8.63 9.40 0.16
N LYS A 83 -7.99 10.55 -0.06
CA LYS A 83 -8.38 11.84 0.54
C LYS A 83 -9.55 12.52 -0.18
N GLN A 84 -9.93 12.03 -1.37
CA GLN A 84 -10.91 12.66 -2.25
C GLN A 84 -12.24 11.89 -2.33
N VAL A 85 -12.24 10.62 -1.94
CA VAL A 85 -13.42 9.75 -1.96
C VAL A 85 -13.96 9.53 -0.56
N ASP A 86 -15.23 9.16 -0.46
CA ASP A 86 -15.92 8.96 0.83
C ASP A 86 -16.14 7.48 1.21
N LYS A 87 -16.18 6.57 0.22
CA LYS A 87 -16.54 5.15 0.43
C LYS A 87 -15.51 4.18 -0.12
N ASN A 88 -15.63 3.78 -1.39
CA ASN A 88 -14.69 2.84 -1.99
C ASN A 88 -13.61 3.62 -2.74
N LEU A 89 -12.38 3.16 -2.56
CA LEU A 89 -11.18 3.63 -3.23
C LEU A 89 -10.89 2.70 -4.41
N LYS A 90 -11.27 3.15 -5.61
CA LYS A 90 -10.99 2.44 -6.86
C LYS A 90 -10.11 3.30 -7.77
N MET A 91 -9.03 2.71 -8.25
CA MET A 91 -8.13 3.33 -9.22
C MET A 91 -8.47 2.85 -10.62
N ASN A 92 -8.28 3.73 -11.60
CA ASN A 92 -8.71 3.46 -12.98
C ASN A 92 -7.64 2.85 -13.88
N GLU A 93 -6.35 2.83 -13.50
CA GLU A 93 -5.25 2.15 -14.18
C GLU A 93 -3.92 2.41 -13.44
N ALA A 94 -3.02 1.43 -13.43
CA ALA A 94 -1.69 1.47 -12.78
C ALA A 94 -0.62 2.08 -13.69
#